data_AF-A0A959M7C2-F1
#
_entry.id   AF-A0A959M7C2-F1
#
_cell.length_a   1.000
_cell.length_b   1.000
_cell.length_c   1.000
_cell.angle_alpha   90.00
_cell.angle_beta   90.00
_cell.angle_gamma   90.00
#
_symmetry.space_group_name_H-M   'P 1'
#
loop_
_entity.id
_entity.type
_entity.pdbx_description
1 polymer ?
#
loop_
_entity_poly.entity_id
_entity_poly.type
_entity_poly.pdbx_seq_one_letter_code
_entity_poly.pdbx_strand_id
1 'polypeptide(L)'
;MNRFNINYINDLLNGKLSLEGYNHIMSVVGYYTKINQWPVSVIMPEKNRDSRWEKEDYEELVQQYFEWLLVKGKLNYVHKVPDSYRSYYFLQLLMSFVSDKIAEYQKTTGVSYSAIRKITLEILEERFRKEERAEKIFWSGGDIVTEDTLVAPDLEECIRSLPKVAITANIKHLKPHVKNCLLSIFEMYQFPIEEETLIKSVYNLFDQSQFHTAQFQSYNSNLDIETESNNNYKSQVDSLVLNLSAIDCQIFLSYLFVNEPPSLDALASKFNLPKSTLHSKIASFKKKIASIYIPVNQDDGILFLKNVHDVLDKIANQ
;
A
#
# COMPACT_ATOMS: atom_id res chain seq x y z
N MET A 1 -9.81 34.42 -7.84
CA MET A 1 -9.20 33.36 -6.99
C MET A 1 -10.26 32.29 -6.82
N ASN A 2 -10.14 31.13 -7.50
CA ASN A 2 -11.16 30.08 -7.38
C ASN A 2 -11.13 29.53 -5.96
N ARG A 3 -12.23 29.75 -5.23
CA ARG A 3 -12.43 29.33 -3.85
C ARG A 3 -13.65 28.43 -3.80
N PHE A 4 -13.68 27.53 -2.83
CA PHE A 4 -14.87 26.73 -2.58
C PHE A 4 -16.02 27.64 -2.15
N ASN A 5 -17.16 27.51 -2.82
CA ASN A 5 -18.37 28.25 -2.47
C ASN A 5 -18.93 27.68 -1.17
N ILE A 6 -19.18 28.54 -0.19
CA ILE A 6 -19.66 28.15 1.15
C ILE A 6 -21.01 27.43 1.05
N ASN A 7 -21.90 27.85 0.14
CA ASN A 7 -23.21 27.22 -0.03
C ASN A 7 -23.05 25.75 -0.46
N TYR A 8 -22.17 25.48 -1.43
CA TYR A 8 -21.92 24.11 -1.90
C TYR A 8 -21.17 23.26 -0.86
N ILE A 9 -20.32 23.87 -0.01
CA ILE A 9 -19.76 23.16 1.15
C ILE A 9 -20.87 22.78 2.12
N ASN A 10 -21.79 23.68 2.43
CA ASN A 10 -22.91 23.40 3.33
C ASN A 10 -23.84 22.33 2.76
N ASP A 11 -24.09 22.35 1.45
CA ASP A 11 -24.88 21.32 0.76
C ASP A 11 -24.20 19.94 0.87
N LEU A 12 -22.88 19.88 0.69
CA LEU A 12 -22.10 18.66 0.91
C LEU A 12 -22.23 18.15 2.35
N LEU A 13 -22.07 19.04 3.35
CA LEU A 13 -22.20 18.67 4.77
C LEU A 13 -23.59 18.13 5.12
N ASN A 14 -24.62 18.61 4.42
CA ASN A 14 -26.00 18.17 4.61
C ASN A 14 -26.36 16.93 3.76
N GLY A 15 -25.41 16.37 3.00
CA GLY A 15 -25.65 15.24 2.09
C GLY A 15 -26.54 15.58 0.91
N LYS A 16 -26.67 16.87 0.54
CA LYS A 16 -27.55 17.39 -0.52
C LYS A 16 -26.76 18.11 -1.61
N LEU A 17 -25.52 17.70 -1.87
CA LEU A 17 -24.68 18.33 -2.88
C LEU A 17 -25.37 18.27 -4.26
N SER A 18 -25.63 19.44 -4.84
CA SER A 18 -26.19 19.54 -6.19
C SER A 18 -25.14 19.23 -7.26
N LEU A 19 -25.59 18.87 -8.47
CA LEU A 19 -24.70 18.67 -9.61
C LEU A 19 -23.87 19.94 -9.92
N GLU A 20 -24.49 21.12 -9.76
CA GLU A 20 -23.80 22.40 -9.89
C GLU A 20 -22.71 22.57 -8.82
N GLY A 21 -23.01 22.20 -7.57
CA GLY A 21 -22.05 22.23 -6.48
C GLY A 21 -20.88 21.26 -6.69
N TYR A 22 -21.15 20.06 -7.21
CA TYR A 22 -20.11 19.11 -7.61
C TYR A 22 -19.21 19.67 -8.71
N ASN A 23 -19.79 20.21 -9.77
CA ASN A 23 -19.05 20.83 -10.87
C ASN A 23 -18.21 22.03 -10.39
N HIS A 24 -18.74 22.81 -9.45
CA HIS A 24 -17.97 23.88 -8.82
C HIS A 24 -16.76 23.34 -8.05
N ILE A 25 -16.94 22.32 -7.20
CA ILE A 25 -15.84 21.68 -6.47
C ILE A 25 -14.79 21.12 -7.44
N MET A 26 -15.22 20.43 -8.49
CA MET A 26 -14.35 19.90 -9.54
C MET A 26 -13.55 21.01 -10.24
N SER A 27 -14.18 22.14 -10.54
CA SER A 27 -13.50 23.29 -11.15
C SER A 27 -12.44 23.91 -10.23
N VAL A 28 -12.70 23.96 -8.92
CA VAL A 28 -11.77 24.47 -7.91
C VAL A 28 -10.61 23.50 -7.74
N VAL A 29 -10.88 22.20 -7.61
CA VAL A 29 -9.86 21.16 -7.54
C VAL A 29 -8.98 21.20 -8.80
N GLY A 30 -9.57 21.23 -10.00
CA GLY A 30 -8.82 21.31 -11.25
C GLY A 30 -7.95 22.56 -11.38
N TYR A 31 -8.39 23.70 -10.81
CA TYR A 31 -7.56 24.90 -10.71
C TYR A 31 -6.34 24.68 -9.81
N TYR A 32 -6.52 24.10 -8.62
CA TYR A 32 -5.42 23.85 -7.69
C TYR A 32 -4.48 22.73 -8.16
N THR A 33 -4.98 21.74 -8.87
CA THR A 33 -4.16 20.73 -9.52
C THR A 33 -3.21 21.36 -10.54
N LYS A 34 -3.72 22.28 -11.38
CA LYS A 34 -2.92 22.99 -12.38
C LYS A 34 -1.88 23.93 -11.77
N ILE A 35 -2.26 24.71 -10.75
CA ILE A 35 -1.35 25.69 -10.15
C ILE A 35 -0.21 25.03 -9.35
N ASN A 36 -0.49 23.90 -8.69
CA ASN A 36 0.51 23.15 -7.92
C ASN A 36 1.25 22.10 -8.75
N GLN A 37 0.90 21.94 -10.03
CA GLN A 37 1.49 20.95 -10.94
C GLN A 37 1.50 19.53 -10.36
N TRP A 38 0.38 19.13 -9.74
CA TRP A 38 0.28 17.78 -9.17
C TRP A 38 0.31 16.72 -10.26
N PRO A 39 1.06 15.63 -10.08
CA PRO A 39 1.10 14.55 -11.07
C PRO A 39 -0.17 13.69 -10.99
N VAL A 40 -0.58 13.12 -12.12
CA VAL A 40 -1.75 12.20 -12.20
C VAL A 40 -1.54 10.94 -11.33
N SER A 41 -0.29 10.60 -11.02
CA SER A 41 0.05 9.49 -10.11
C SER A 41 -0.49 9.67 -8.68
N VAL A 42 -0.99 10.85 -8.31
CA VAL A 42 -1.73 11.07 -7.05
C VAL A 42 -3.02 10.23 -6.99
N ILE A 43 -3.63 9.94 -8.14
CA ILE A 43 -4.90 9.21 -8.25
C ILE A 43 -4.65 7.71 -8.42
N MET A 44 -3.76 7.36 -9.34
CA MET A 44 -3.42 5.98 -9.70
C MET A 44 -1.90 5.85 -9.81
N PRO A 45 -1.25 5.14 -8.87
CA PRO A 45 0.20 4.90 -8.89
C PRO A 45 0.70 4.22 -10.18
N GLU A 46 -0.16 3.41 -10.80
CA GLU A 46 0.14 2.63 -12.01
C GLU A 46 0.09 3.46 -13.31
N LYS A 47 -0.57 4.63 -13.30
CA LYS A 47 -0.50 5.60 -14.41
C LYS A 47 0.86 6.30 -14.37
N ASN A 48 1.88 5.64 -14.90
CA ASN A 48 3.24 6.15 -14.94
C ASN A 48 3.40 7.20 -16.07
N ARG A 49 3.88 8.38 -15.68
CA ARG A 49 4.52 9.46 -16.48
C ARG A 49 3.64 10.33 -17.38
N ASP A 50 3.74 11.65 -17.16
CA ASP A 50 3.46 12.74 -18.09
C ASP A 50 2.09 12.80 -18.78
N SER A 51 1.10 12.08 -18.24
CA SER A 51 -0.27 12.14 -18.74
C SER A 51 -0.84 13.52 -18.40
N ARG A 52 -1.30 14.25 -19.42
CA ARG A 52 -2.12 15.44 -19.20
C ARG A 52 -3.38 14.98 -18.47
N TRP A 53 -3.75 15.69 -17.41
CA TRP A 53 -4.98 15.44 -16.67
C TRP A 53 -6.19 15.47 -17.62
N GLU A 54 -6.91 14.35 -17.69
CA GLU A 54 -8.18 14.24 -18.39
C GLU A 54 -9.35 14.55 -17.46
N LYS A 55 -10.57 14.67 -18.02
CA LYS A 55 -11.75 15.03 -17.23
C LYS A 55 -12.04 13.96 -16.18
N GLU A 56 -11.91 12.71 -16.58
CA GLU A 56 -12.10 11.50 -15.79
C GLU A 56 -11.12 11.47 -14.60
N ASP A 57 -9.88 11.94 -14.79
CA ASP A 57 -8.90 12.03 -13.71
C ASP A 57 -9.31 13.06 -12.64
N TYR A 58 -9.86 14.21 -13.04
CA TYR A 58 -10.37 15.19 -12.07
C TYR A 58 -11.58 14.65 -11.31
N GLU A 59 -12.48 13.92 -11.98
CA GLU A 59 -13.63 13.27 -11.34
C GLU A 59 -13.17 12.24 -10.31
N GLU A 60 -12.23 11.37 -10.68
CA GLU A 60 -11.66 10.36 -9.79
C GLU A 60 -10.95 11.00 -8.58
N LEU A 61 -10.15 12.06 -8.77
CA LEU A 61 -9.51 12.77 -7.66
C LEU A 61 -10.54 13.34 -6.68
N VAL A 62 -11.63 13.92 -7.19
CA VAL A 62 -12.71 14.48 -6.35
C VAL A 62 -13.44 13.37 -5.59
N GLN A 63 -13.70 12.23 -6.22
CA GLN A 63 -14.32 11.08 -5.58
C GLN A 63 -13.44 10.52 -4.45
N GLN A 64 -12.15 10.28 -4.72
CA GLN A 64 -11.20 9.84 -3.69
C GLN A 64 -11.05 10.87 -2.56
N TYR A 65 -11.11 12.17 -2.88
CA TYR A 65 -11.10 13.22 -1.86
C TYR A 65 -12.34 13.15 -0.96
N PHE A 66 -13.53 12.96 -1.52
CA PHE A 66 -14.76 12.80 -0.74
C PHE A 66 -14.75 11.54 0.11
N GLU A 67 -14.30 10.41 -0.43
CA GLU A 67 -14.13 9.19 0.34
C GLU A 67 -13.17 9.41 1.52
N TRP A 68 -12.00 10.02 1.27
CA TRP A 68 -11.04 10.33 2.33
C TRP A 68 -11.62 11.25 3.40
N LEU A 69 -12.40 12.26 3.02
CA LEU A 69 -13.10 13.15 3.95
C LEU A 69 -14.06 12.39 4.88
N LEU A 70 -14.79 11.42 4.33
CA LEU A 70 -15.75 10.59 5.07
C LEU A 70 -15.03 9.58 5.97
N VAL A 71 -14.11 8.79 5.43
CA VAL A 71 -13.37 7.74 6.16
C VAL A 71 -12.56 8.33 7.31
N LYS A 72 -11.89 9.47 7.10
CA LYS A 72 -11.11 10.15 8.14
C LYS A 72 -11.96 11.04 9.05
N GLY A 73 -13.27 11.15 8.81
CA GLY A 73 -14.19 11.98 9.60
C GLY A 73 -13.81 13.46 9.62
N LYS A 74 -13.17 13.97 8.55
CA LYS A 74 -12.66 15.36 8.49
C LYS A 74 -13.79 16.40 8.48
N LEU A 75 -14.98 15.99 8.04
CA LEU A 75 -16.18 16.84 8.00
C LEU A 75 -16.80 17.06 9.39
N ASN A 76 -16.48 16.20 10.38
CA ASN A 76 -17.08 16.25 11.72
C ASN A 76 -16.82 17.54 12.47
N TYR A 77 -15.77 18.31 12.10
CA TYR A 77 -15.41 19.55 12.78
C TYR A 77 -15.66 20.80 11.94
N VAL A 78 -16.12 20.66 10.70
CA VAL A 78 -16.33 21.79 9.78
C VAL A 78 -17.39 22.76 10.31
N HIS A 79 -18.38 22.27 11.04
CA HIS A 79 -19.42 23.09 11.68
C HIS A 79 -18.87 24.03 12.76
N LYS A 80 -17.70 23.74 13.34
CA LYS A 80 -17.03 24.59 14.34
C LYS A 80 -16.22 25.72 13.70
N VAL A 81 -16.01 25.67 12.39
CA VAL A 81 -15.26 26.67 11.65
C VAL A 81 -16.22 27.80 11.25
N PRO A 82 -15.88 29.07 11.56
CA PRO A 82 -16.69 30.21 11.13
C PRO A 82 -16.85 30.24 9.61
N ASP A 83 -18.02 30.65 9.13
CA ASP A 83 -18.36 30.69 7.70
C ASP A 83 -17.31 31.42 6.86
N SER A 84 -16.76 32.53 7.38
CA SER A 84 -15.71 33.33 6.75
C SER A 84 -14.41 32.56 6.47
N TYR A 85 -14.13 31.51 7.24
CA TYR A 85 -12.93 30.68 7.11
C TYR A 85 -13.22 29.30 6.50
N ARG A 86 -14.49 28.91 6.33
CA ARG A 86 -14.87 27.57 5.90
C ARG A 86 -14.30 27.21 4.53
N SER A 87 -14.27 28.15 3.59
CA SER A 87 -13.68 27.95 2.26
C SER A 87 -12.18 27.67 2.33
N TYR A 88 -11.45 28.41 3.18
CA TYR A 88 -10.01 28.21 3.40
C TYR A 88 -9.73 26.87 4.09
N TYR A 89 -10.51 26.53 5.12
CA TYR A 89 -10.40 25.25 5.81
C TYR A 89 -10.62 24.07 4.85
N PHE A 90 -11.61 24.18 3.96
CA PHE A 90 -11.88 23.15 2.95
C PHE A 90 -10.73 23.00 1.95
N LEU A 91 -10.07 24.10 1.56
CA LEU A 91 -8.85 24.04 0.77
C LEU A 91 -7.70 23.37 1.53
N GLN A 92 -7.55 23.65 2.83
CA GLN A 92 -6.52 23.00 3.65
C GLN A 92 -6.73 21.49 3.75
N LEU A 93 -7.98 21.03 3.80
CA LEU A 93 -8.30 19.60 3.73
C LEU A 93 -7.90 18.97 2.39
N LEU A 94 -8.14 19.66 1.27
CA LEU A 94 -7.66 19.20 -0.04
C LEU A 94 -6.13 19.09 -0.08
N MET A 95 -5.41 20.09 0.44
CA MET A 95 -3.94 20.04 0.50
C MET A 95 -3.45 18.87 1.36
N SER A 96 -4.11 18.62 2.49
CA SER A 96 -3.79 17.48 3.37
C SER A 96 -4.03 16.14 2.67
N PHE A 97 -5.14 16.00 1.94
CA PHE A 97 -5.45 14.79 1.18
C PHE A 97 -4.38 14.48 0.15
N VAL A 98 -3.97 15.47 -0.66
CA VAL A 98 -2.95 15.26 -1.68
C VAL A 98 -1.59 14.94 -1.05
N SER A 99 -1.25 15.58 0.07
CA SER A 99 -0.03 15.24 0.82
C SER A 99 -0.05 13.79 1.32
N ASP A 100 -1.18 13.31 1.85
CA ASP A 100 -1.32 11.93 2.31
C ASP A 100 -1.12 10.95 1.14
N LYS A 101 -1.75 11.22 -0.02
CA LYS A 101 -1.60 10.41 -1.24
C LYS A 101 -0.17 10.38 -1.78
N ILE A 102 0.52 11.52 -1.80
CA ILE A 102 1.94 11.59 -2.20
C ILE A 102 2.80 10.80 -1.22
N ALA A 103 2.53 10.89 0.08
CA ALA A 103 3.27 10.15 1.10
C ALA A 103 3.02 8.63 0.99
N GLU A 104 1.79 8.19 0.68
CA GLU A 104 1.46 6.80 0.38
C GLU A 104 2.21 6.31 -0.86
N TYR A 105 2.20 7.09 -1.95
CA TYR A 105 2.95 6.77 -3.17
C TYR A 105 4.47 6.67 -2.91
N GLN A 106 5.03 7.59 -2.14
CA GLN A 106 6.45 7.57 -1.78
C GLN A 106 6.82 6.34 -0.93
N LYS A 107 5.91 5.87 -0.07
CA LYS A 107 6.10 4.63 0.68
C LYS A 107 6.09 3.40 -0.23
N THR A 108 5.33 3.41 -1.33
CA THR A 108 5.27 2.28 -2.28
C THR A 108 6.37 2.31 -3.35
N THR A 109 6.92 3.48 -3.68
CA THR A 109 8.01 3.61 -4.68
C THR A 109 9.41 3.77 -4.06
N GLY A 110 9.49 3.90 -2.74
CA GLY A 110 10.73 3.78 -1.97
C GLY A 110 11.68 4.98 -2.06
N VAL A 111 12.04 5.46 -3.26
CA VAL A 111 12.98 6.58 -3.46
C VAL A 111 12.74 7.29 -4.80
N SER A 112 12.87 8.62 -4.85
CA SER A 112 12.75 9.38 -6.09
C SER A 112 13.95 9.18 -7.03
N TYR A 113 13.68 9.06 -8.34
CA TYR A 113 14.72 8.98 -9.38
C TYR A 113 15.73 10.12 -9.30
N SER A 114 15.28 11.34 -8.98
CA SER A 114 16.14 12.51 -8.84
C SER A 114 17.12 12.40 -7.66
N ALA A 115 16.70 11.79 -6.54
CA ALA A 115 17.57 11.56 -5.40
C ALA A 115 18.64 10.50 -5.71
N ILE A 116 18.26 9.40 -6.35
CA ILE A 116 19.21 8.36 -6.79
C ILE A 116 20.18 8.93 -7.81
N ARG A 117 19.69 9.66 -8.83
CA ARG A 117 20.55 10.31 -9.82
C ARG A 117 21.61 11.20 -9.17
N LYS A 118 21.22 12.06 -8.24
CA LYS A 118 22.15 12.98 -7.56
C LYS A 118 23.24 12.22 -6.79
N ILE A 119 22.84 11.23 -6.00
CA ILE A 119 23.75 10.44 -5.15
C ILE A 119 24.66 9.54 -6.01
N THR A 120 24.12 8.95 -7.07
CA THR A 120 24.88 8.15 -8.04
C THR A 120 25.97 8.99 -8.69
N LEU A 121 25.64 10.18 -9.20
CA LEU A 121 26.63 11.08 -9.80
C LEU A 121 27.72 11.50 -8.80
N GLU A 122 27.32 11.85 -7.57
CA GLU A 122 28.27 12.20 -6.50
C GLU A 122 29.26 11.05 -6.21
N ILE A 123 28.78 9.81 -6.15
CA ILE A 123 29.64 8.63 -5.91
C ILE A 123 30.50 8.31 -7.14
N LEU A 124 29.96 8.46 -8.35
CA LEU A 124 30.67 8.24 -9.60
C LEU A 124 31.86 9.19 -9.73
N GLU A 125 31.63 10.49 -9.51
CA GLU A 125 32.69 11.51 -9.51
C GLU A 125 33.74 11.28 -8.42
N GLU A 126 33.35 10.76 -7.25
CA GLU A 126 34.27 10.48 -6.15
C GLU A 126 35.17 9.24 -6.37
N ARG A 127 34.70 8.21 -7.10
CA ARG A 127 35.30 6.86 -7.03
C ARG A 127 35.52 6.13 -8.35
N PHE A 128 34.92 6.59 -9.44
CA PHE A 128 34.89 5.86 -10.71
C PHE A 128 35.55 6.67 -11.83
N ARG A 129 36.02 6.00 -12.88
CA ARG A 129 36.66 6.67 -14.01
C ARG A 129 35.60 7.11 -15.02
N LYS A 130 35.75 8.33 -15.51
CA LYS A 130 34.89 8.96 -16.52
C LYS A 130 35.59 8.92 -17.88
N GLU A 131 34.89 8.43 -18.89
CA GLU A 131 35.28 8.51 -20.29
C GLU A 131 34.22 9.24 -21.11
N GLU A 132 34.63 10.11 -22.02
CA GLU A 132 33.74 10.79 -22.94
C GLU A 132 33.98 10.25 -24.34
N ARG A 133 32.97 9.57 -24.92
CA ARG A 133 33.02 9.04 -26.28
C ARG A 133 31.77 9.49 -27.02
N ALA A 134 31.95 10.09 -28.20
CA ALA A 134 30.85 10.50 -29.09
C ALA A 134 29.71 11.26 -28.36
N GLU A 135 30.07 12.33 -27.63
CA GLU A 135 29.13 13.20 -26.87
C GLU A 135 28.38 12.50 -25.72
N LYS A 136 28.79 11.30 -25.33
CA LYS A 136 28.22 10.54 -24.22
C LYS A 136 29.26 10.23 -23.15
N ILE A 137 28.80 10.18 -21.91
CA ILE A 137 29.62 9.91 -20.74
C ILE A 137 29.50 8.43 -20.37
N PHE A 138 30.64 7.77 -20.21
CA PHE A 138 30.77 6.38 -19.79
C PHE A 138 31.56 6.30 -18.47
N TRP A 139 31.18 5.33 -17.64
CA TRP A 139 31.77 5.10 -16.33
C TRP A 139 32.33 3.68 -16.20
N SER A 140 33.48 3.52 -15.53
CA SER A 140 34.12 2.22 -15.29
C SER A 140 34.67 2.06 -13.86
N GLY A 141 34.65 0.81 -13.38
CA GLY A 141 35.09 0.41 -12.02
C GLY A 141 36.59 0.14 -11.83
N GLY A 142 37.36 0.03 -12.92
CA GLY A 142 38.78 -0.36 -12.87
C GLY A 142 39.54 0.01 -14.15
N ASP A 143 40.76 -0.52 -14.31
CA ASP A 143 41.55 -0.33 -15.53
C ASP A 143 40.84 -0.99 -16.73
N ILE A 144 40.94 -0.31 -17.88
CA ILE A 144 40.25 -0.69 -19.12
C ILE A 144 40.78 -2.05 -19.56
N VAL A 145 39.92 -3.07 -19.58
CA VAL A 145 40.23 -4.30 -20.32
C VAL A 145 40.14 -3.96 -21.80
N THR A 146 41.24 -3.46 -22.37
CA THR A 146 41.46 -3.45 -23.82
C THR A 146 41.95 -4.82 -24.24
N GLU A 147 41.09 -5.83 -24.23
CA GLU A 147 41.39 -7.08 -24.94
C GLU A 147 40.15 -7.60 -25.65
N ASP A 148 40.35 -7.96 -26.92
CA ASP A 148 39.43 -8.53 -27.91
C ASP A 148 38.69 -9.80 -27.42
N THR A 149 37.81 -9.65 -26.44
CA THR A 149 36.99 -10.75 -25.91
C THR A 149 35.51 -10.48 -26.13
N LEU A 150 35.01 -11.12 -27.20
CA LEU A 150 33.73 -11.83 -27.30
C LEU A 150 32.57 -11.25 -26.49
N VAL A 151 31.67 -10.55 -27.21
CA VAL A 151 30.28 -10.24 -26.85
C VAL A 151 30.11 -9.74 -25.40
N ALA A 152 29.96 -8.42 -25.24
CA ALA A 152 29.58 -7.85 -23.96
C ALA A 152 28.36 -8.60 -23.39
N PRO A 153 28.42 -9.12 -22.15
CA PRO A 153 27.29 -9.78 -21.52
C PRO A 153 26.10 -8.83 -21.44
N ASP A 154 24.87 -9.35 -21.49
CA ASP A 154 23.68 -8.51 -21.41
C ASP A 154 23.61 -7.83 -20.04
N LEU A 155 23.78 -6.50 -20.04
CA LEU A 155 23.73 -5.67 -18.84
C LEU A 155 22.41 -5.88 -18.08
N GLU A 156 21.29 -6.10 -18.78
CA GLU A 156 20.01 -6.37 -18.14
C GLU A 156 19.98 -7.70 -17.39
N GLU A 157 20.62 -8.74 -17.92
CA GLU A 157 20.70 -10.05 -17.29
C GLU A 157 21.57 -9.99 -16.02
N CYS A 158 22.70 -9.28 -16.09
CA CYS A 158 23.53 -8.99 -14.91
C CYS A 158 22.73 -8.25 -13.82
N ILE A 159 21.94 -7.23 -14.19
CA ILE A 159 21.12 -6.47 -13.24
C ILE A 159 20.00 -7.33 -12.62
N ARG A 160 19.37 -8.22 -13.39
CA ARG A 160 18.34 -9.15 -12.87
C ARG A 160 18.90 -10.12 -11.84
N SER A 161 20.17 -10.49 -11.97
CA SER A 161 20.86 -11.39 -11.04
C SER A 161 21.28 -10.72 -9.73
N LEU A 162 21.34 -9.38 -9.70
CA LEU A 162 21.76 -8.63 -8.51
C LEU A 162 20.64 -8.54 -7.46
N PRO A 163 20.98 -8.63 -6.16
CA PRO A 163 19.99 -8.51 -5.10
C PRO A 163 19.42 -7.08 -5.08
N LYS A 164 18.09 -6.99 -5.16
CA LYS A 164 17.38 -5.71 -5.02
C LYS A 164 17.51 -5.16 -3.60
N VAL A 165 17.55 -3.83 -3.46
CA VAL A 165 17.68 -3.17 -2.16
C VAL A 165 16.31 -2.95 -1.56
N ALA A 166 15.99 -3.64 -0.47
CA ALA A 166 14.77 -3.39 0.29
C ALA A 166 14.88 -2.07 1.07
N ILE A 167 13.98 -1.13 0.80
CA ILE A 167 13.92 0.15 1.51
C ILE A 167 12.92 0.01 2.66
N THR A 168 13.42 -0.16 3.88
CA THR A 168 12.59 -0.12 5.08
C THR A 168 12.51 1.30 5.64
N ALA A 169 11.45 1.59 6.41
CA ALA A 169 11.23 2.90 7.06
C ALA A 169 12.39 3.38 7.97
N ASN A 170 13.38 2.53 8.23
CA ASN A 170 14.53 2.79 9.10
C ASN A 170 15.82 3.18 8.36
N ILE A 171 15.84 3.27 7.03
CA ILE A 171 17.06 3.66 6.30
C ILE A 171 17.32 5.16 6.50
N LYS A 172 18.29 5.48 7.35
CA LYS A 172 18.70 6.87 7.64
C LYS A 172 19.59 7.49 6.56
N HIS A 173 20.33 6.68 5.79
CA HIS A 173 21.29 7.17 4.80
C HIS A 173 21.25 6.33 3.51
N LEU A 174 20.91 6.96 2.38
CA LEU A 174 20.80 6.32 1.07
C LEU A 174 22.16 6.13 0.37
N LYS A 175 23.14 7.01 0.63
CA LYS A 175 24.48 7.01 0.00
C LYS A 175 25.24 5.66 0.13
N PRO A 176 25.27 4.97 1.29
CA PRO A 176 25.92 3.66 1.41
C PRO A 176 25.27 2.56 0.57
N HIS A 177 23.94 2.58 0.42
CA HIS A 177 23.23 1.58 -0.37
C HIS A 177 23.47 1.79 -1.86
N VAL A 178 23.40 3.04 -2.34
CA VAL A 178 23.70 3.38 -3.75
C VAL A 178 25.14 3.00 -4.09
N LYS A 179 26.08 3.24 -3.17
CA LYS A 179 27.47 2.83 -3.32
C LYS A 179 27.62 1.32 -3.48
N ASN A 180 26.95 0.53 -2.65
CA ASN A 180 27.02 -0.93 -2.74
C ASN A 180 26.41 -1.45 -4.05
N CYS A 181 25.32 -0.83 -4.53
CA CYS A 181 24.76 -1.16 -5.84
C CYS A 181 25.76 -0.90 -6.98
N LEU A 182 26.42 0.26 -6.98
CA LEU A 182 27.43 0.60 -7.98
C LEU A 182 28.61 -0.39 -7.96
N LEU A 183 29.11 -0.73 -6.77
CA LEU A 183 30.16 -1.73 -6.64
C LEU A 183 29.71 -3.09 -7.17
N SER A 184 28.50 -3.53 -6.83
CA SER A 184 27.97 -4.82 -7.30
C SER A 184 27.77 -4.87 -8.81
N ILE A 185 27.33 -3.75 -9.41
CA ILE A 185 27.20 -3.63 -10.88
C ILE A 185 28.57 -3.75 -11.54
N PHE A 186 29.58 -3.01 -11.07
CA PHE A 186 30.91 -3.03 -11.68
C PHE A 186 31.74 -4.29 -11.35
N GLU A 187 31.40 -5.01 -10.27
CA GLU A 187 31.96 -6.35 -10.00
C GLU A 187 31.44 -7.39 -11.01
N MET A 188 30.16 -7.31 -11.38
CA MET A 188 29.54 -8.23 -12.34
C MET A 188 29.74 -7.81 -13.81
N TYR A 189 29.88 -6.51 -14.08
CA TYR A 189 30.00 -5.93 -15.40
C TYR A 189 31.25 -5.06 -15.51
N GLN A 190 32.29 -5.61 -16.14
CA GLN A 190 33.62 -4.99 -16.20
C GLN A 190 33.79 -4.00 -17.37
N PHE A 191 32.78 -3.82 -18.21
CA PHE A 191 32.83 -2.90 -19.36
C PHE A 191 32.32 -1.50 -18.99
N PRO A 192 32.73 -0.44 -19.73
CA PRO A 192 32.21 0.90 -19.52
C PRO A 192 30.69 0.98 -19.76
N ILE A 193 29.95 1.64 -18.87
CA ILE A 193 28.49 1.80 -18.95
C ILE A 193 28.15 3.26 -19.19
N GLU A 194 27.24 3.54 -20.13
CA GLU A 194 26.69 4.89 -20.37
C GLU A 194 25.99 5.42 -19.10
N GLU A 195 26.25 6.68 -18.75
CA GLU A 195 25.76 7.32 -17.52
C GLU A 195 24.24 7.19 -17.30
N GLU A 196 23.44 7.52 -18.31
CA GLU A 196 21.98 7.41 -18.22
C GLU A 196 21.53 5.97 -17.98
N THR A 197 22.17 5.01 -18.65
CA THR A 197 21.88 3.59 -18.53
C THR A 197 22.26 3.07 -17.16
N LEU A 198 23.40 3.52 -16.62
CA LEU A 198 23.86 3.19 -15.28
C LEU A 198 22.92 3.75 -14.21
N ILE A 199 22.48 5.00 -14.33
CA ILE A 199 21.54 5.63 -13.39
C ILE A 199 20.20 4.89 -13.41
N LYS A 200 19.67 4.54 -14.59
CA LYS A 200 18.44 3.74 -14.72
C LYS A 200 18.61 2.35 -14.10
N SER A 201 19.77 1.73 -14.29
CA SER A 201 20.10 0.42 -13.73
C SER A 201 20.15 0.43 -12.21
N VAL A 202 20.86 1.40 -11.63
CA VAL A 202 20.91 1.61 -10.17
C VAL A 202 19.51 1.88 -9.62
N TYR A 203 18.72 2.73 -10.30
CA TYR A 203 17.35 3.00 -9.89
C TYR A 203 16.46 1.76 -9.88
N ASN A 204 16.58 0.89 -10.89
CA ASN A 204 15.83 -0.37 -10.97
C ASN A 204 16.14 -1.34 -9.82
N LEU A 205 17.35 -1.28 -9.23
CA LEU A 205 17.69 -2.07 -8.05
C LEU A 205 17.01 -1.57 -6.77
N PHE A 206 16.56 -0.31 -6.75
CA PHE A 206 15.75 0.26 -5.66
C PHE A 206 14.23 0.13 -5.92
N ASP A 207 13.83 -0.44 -7.05
CA ASP A 207 12.42 -0.66 -7.35
C ASP A 207 11.79 -1.62 -6.34
N GLN A 208 10.92 -1.07 -5.49
CA GLN A 208 10.21 -1.82 -4.47
C GLN A 208 9.03 -2.63 -5.01
N SER A 209 8.66 -2.49 -6.30
CA SER A 209 7.52 -3.18 -6.91
C SER A 209 7.54 -4.70 -6.70
N GLN A 210 8.71 -5.32 -6.69
CA GLN A 210 8.88 -6.76 -6.47
C GLN A 210 8.72 -7.18 -5.01
N PHE A 211 9.12 -6.35 -4.06
CA PHE A 211 8.83 -6.56 -2.64
C PHE A 211 7.34 -6.32 -2.35
N HIS A 212 6.75 -5.37 -3.07
CA HIS A 212 5.32 -5.15 -3.07
C HIS A 212 4.57 -6.25 -3.80
N THR A 213 5.13 -7.03 -4.75
CA THR A 213 4.39 -8.12 -5.40
C THR A 213 4.02 -9.22 -4.38
N ALA A 214 4.86 -9.43 -3.36
CA ALA A 214 4.52 -10.31 -2.23
C ALA A 214 3.43 -9.74 -1.29
N GLN A 215 3.13 -8.45 -1.37
CA GLN A 215 2.04 -7.79 -0.63
C GLN A 215 0.88 -7.33 -1.52
N PHE A 216 1.02 -7.22 -2.84
CA PHE A 216 0.00 -6.78 -3.80
C PHE A 216 -0.66 -7.95 -4.51
N GLN A 217 -0.02 -9.12 -4.56
CA GLN A 217 -0.73 -10.37 -4.86
C GLN A 217 -1.78 -10.71 -3.80
N SER A 218 -1.80 -10.04 -2.64
CA SER A 218 -2.89 -10.14 -1.67
C SER A 218 -3.97 -9.05 -1.79
N TYR A 219 -3.83 -8.06 -2.69
CA TYR A 219 -4.78 -6.93 -2.78
C TYR A 219 -5.38 -6.68 -4.16
N ASN A 220 -4.83 -7.23 -5.25
CA ASN A 220 -5.40 -7.10 -6.60
C ASN A 220 -5.68 -8.45 -7.27
N SER A 221 -6.47 -9.30 -6.61
CA SER A 221 -7.31 -10.26 -7.33
C SER A 221 -8.74 -9.73 -7.31
N ASN A 222 -9.07 -8.86 -8.27
CA ASN A 222 -10.44 -8.81 -8.74
C ASN A 222 -10.75 -10.20 -9.30
N LEU A 223 -11.49 -10.95 -8.49
CA LEU A 223 -12.48 -11.96 -8.86
C LEU A 223 -12.70 -12.11 -10.38
N ASP A 224 -11.91 -12.98 -11.00
CA ASP A 224 -12.54 -14.01 -11.82
C ASP A 224 -13.15 -15.00 -10.82
N ILE A 225 -14.48 -14.97 -10.72
CA ILE A 225 -15.27 -16.02 -10.11
C ILE A 225 -15.15 -17.22 -11.05
N GLU A 226 -14.03 -17.92 -10.96
CA GLU A 226 -13.97 -19.33 -11.32
C GLU A 226 -13.89 -20.11 -10.02
N THR A 227 -15.04 -20.67 -9.69
CA THR A 227 -15.25 -21.74 -8.73
C THR A 227 -14.18 -22.82 -8.87
N GLU A 228 -13.21 -22.85 -7.95
CA GLU A 228 -12.41 -23.98 -7.45
C GLU A 228 -11.22 -23.35 -6.69
N SER A 229 -10.95 -23.50 -5.39
CA SER A 229 -11.21 -24.57 -4.44
C SER A 229 -10.69 -24.15 -3.04
N ASN A 230 -11.59 -24.04 -2.06
CA ASN A 230 -11.48 -24.34 -0.61
C ASN A 230 -10.23 -24.08 0.27
N ASN A 231 -9.16 -23.40 -0.18
CA ASN A 231 -7.89 -23.40 0.56
C ASN A 231 -7.40 -22.05 1.13
N ASN A 232 -8.04 -20.91 0.84
CA ASN A 232 -7.42 -19.61 1.18
C ASN A 232 -7.29 -19.33 2.70
N TYR A 233 -8.13 -19.97 3.52
CA TYR A 233 -8.13 -19.81 4.99
C TYR A 233 -7.75 -21.09 5.74
N LYS A 234 -7.48 -22.19 5.03
CA LYS A 234 -7.35 -23.52 5.63
C LYS A 234 -6.23 -23.57 6.66
N SER A 235 -5.05 -23.01 6.34
CA SER A 235 -3.91 -23.00 7.26
C SER A 235 -4.18 -22.19 8.53
N GLN A 236 -4.91 -21.09 8.42
CA GLN A 236 -5.25 -20.20 9.52
C GLN A 236 -6.34 -20.82 10.40
N VAL A 237 -7.35 -21.44 9.81
CA VAL A 237 -8.41 -22.17 10.52
C VAL A 237 -7.85 -23.41 11.20
N ASP A 238 -6.98 -24.18 10.54
CA ASP A 238 -6.32 -25.34 11.14
C ASP A 238 -5.49 -24.94 12.36
N SER A 239 -4.77 -23.79 12.31
CA SER A 239 -4.03 -23.26 13.46
C SER A 239 -4.92 -22.77 14.61
N LEU A 240 -6.11 -22.24 14.30
CA LEU A 240 -7.10 -21.82 15.28
C LEU A 240 -7.64 -23.00 16.07
N VAL A 241 -7.88 -24.10 15.36
CA VAL A 241 -8.54 -25.29 15.87
C VAL A 241 -7.55 -26.31 16.44
N LEU A 242 -6.26 -26.14 16.16
CA LEU A 242 -5.17 -26.90 16.77
C LEU A 242 -5.24 -26.82 18.30
N ASN A 243 -5.33 -28.00 18.95
CA ASN A 243 -5.49 -28.22 20.39
C ASN A 243 -6.87 -27.87 20.99
N LEU A 244 -7.94 -27.76 20.20
CA LEU A 244 -9.31 -27.66 20.72
C LEU A 244 -9.92 -29.05 20.94
N SER A 245 -10.62 -29.23 22.05
CA SER A 245 -11.45 -30.42 22.30
C SER A 245 -12.83 -30.29 21.64
N ALA A 246 -13.51 -31.40 21.37
CA ALA A 246 -14.88 -31.40 20.84
C ALA A 246 -15.86 -30.59 21.74
N ILE A 247 -15.67 -30.66 23.06
CA ILE A 247 -16.45 -29.89 24.05
C ILE A 247 -16.18 -28.39 23.91
N ASP A 248 -14.92 -27.99 23.69
CA ASP A 248 -14.57 -26.58 23.47
C ASP A 248 -15.17 -26.05 22.15
N CYS A 249 -15.17 -26.86 21.09
CA CYS A 249 -15.82 -26.50 19.82
C CYS A 249 -17.34 -26.27 20.00
N GLN A 250 -18.02 -27.15 20.75
CA GLN A 250 -19.45 -26.99 21.06
C GLN A 250 -19.72 -25.72 21.89
N ILE A 251 -18.83 -25.37 22.82
CA ILE A 251 -18.91 -24.13 23.61
C ILE A 251 -18.80 -22.89 22.69
N PHE A 252 -17.86 -22.90 21.74
CA PHE A 252 -17.67 -21.76 20.84
C PHE A 252 -18.80 -21.61 19.84
N LEU A 253 -19.30 -22.70 19.25
CA LEU A 253 -20.46 -22.68 18.36
C LEU A 253 -21.70 -22.11 19.06
N SER A 254 -21.97 -22.56 20.28
CA SER A 254 -23.17 -22.17 21.03
C SER A 254 -23.14 -20.74 21.60
N TYR A 255 -21.97 -20.08 21.64
CA TYR A 255 -21.82 -18.73 22.18
C TYR A 255 -21.41 -17.66 21.14
N LEU A 256 -20.59 -18.00 20.14
CA LEU A 256 -20.02 -17.02 19.21
C LEU A 256 -20.74 -16.95 17.87
N PHE A 257 -21.41 -18.03 17.46
CA PHE A 257 -22.01 -18.15 16.12
C PHE A 257 -23.54 -18.25 16.15
N VAL A 258 -24.16 -17.81 17.26
CA VAL A 258 -25.62 -17.74 17.42
C VAL A 258 -26.06 -16.28 17.45
N ASN A 259 -27.15 -15.95 16.76
CA ASN A 259 -27.71 -14.60 16.71
C ASN A 259 -28.05 -14.04 18.11
N GLU A 260 -28.50 -14.90 19.02
CA GLU A 260 -28.75 -14.59 20.42
C GLU A 260 -27.96 -15.55 21.32
N PRO A 261 -26.82 -15.11 21.89
CA PRO A 261 -26.01 -15.99 22.73
C PRO A 261 -26.70 -16.24 24.08
N PRO A 262 -26.76 -17.51 24.55
CA PRO A 262 -27.29 -17.82 25.87
C PRO A 262 -26.43 -17.19 26.97
N SER A 263 -27.04 -16.98 28.14
CA SER A 263 -26.29 -16.43 29.29
C SER A 263 -25.13 -17.36 29.67
N LEU A 264 -24.03 -16.75 30.12
CA LEU A 264 -22.85 -17.51 30.55
C LEU A 264 -23.17 -18.50 31.69
N ASP A 265 -24.20 -18.22 32.50
CA ASP A 265 -24.68 -19.12 33.55
C ASP A 265 -25.41 -20.34 33.00
N ALA A 266 -26.25 -20.15 31.97
CA ALA A 266 -26.93 -21.26 31.28
C ALA A 266 -25.91 -22.16 30.55
N LEU A 267 -24.89 -21.55 29.93
CA LEU A 267 -23.85 -22.28 29.22
C LEU A 267 -22.88 -23.01 30.17
N ALA A 268 -22.51 -22.38 31.29
CA ALA A 268 -21.72 -23.00 32.35
C ALA A 268 -22.42 -24.23 32.95
N SER A 269 -23.73 -24.13 33.16
CA SER A 269 -24.56 -25.25 33.64
C SER A 269 -24.67 -26.37 32.60
N LYS A 270 -24.81 -26.04 31.31
CA LYS A 270 -24.92 -27.00 30.21
C LYS A 270 -23.66 -27.84 30.01
N PHE A 271 -22.48 -27.23 30.15
CA PHE A 271 -21.19 -27.90 29.96
C PHE A 271 -20.50 -28.32 31.27
N ASN A 272 -21.17 -28.15 32.41
CA ASN A 272 -20.66 -28.46 33.75
C ASN A 272 -19.28 -27.82 34.03
N LEU A 273 -19.13 -26.53 33.71
CA LEU A 273 -17.88 -25.78 33.88
C LEU A 273 -18.07 -24.56 34.78
N PRO A 274 -17.07 -24.16 35.59
CA PRO A 274 -17.11 -22.91 36.31
C PRO A 274 -17.24 -21.71 35.35
N LYS A 275 -18.08 -20.73 35.71
CA LYS A 275 -18.32 -19.51 34.91
C LYS A 275 -17.03 -18.76 34.58
N SER A 276 -16.09 -18.69 35.52
CA SER A 276 -14.77 -18.06 35.35
C SER A 276 -13.92 -18.77 34.29
N THR A 277 -13.92 -20.11 34.30
CA THR A 277 -13.21 -20.93 33.31
C THR A 277 -13.82 -20.78 31.92
N LEU A 278 -15.16 -20.76 31.84
CA LEU A 278 -15.87 -20.55 30.58
C LEU A 278 -15.57 -19.17 29.97
N HIS A 279 -15.64 -18.11 30.79
CA HIS A 279 -15.33 -16.76 30.36
C HIS A 279 -13.88 -16.63 29.87
N SER A 280 -12.94 -17.26 30.58
CA SER A 280 -11.52 -17.29 30.18
C SER A 280 -11.32 -18.00 28.84
N LYS A 281 -11.97 -19.15 28.61
CA LYS A 281 -11.91 -19.90 27.35
C LYS A 281 -12.45 -19.10 26.17
N ILE A 282 -13.63 -18.48 26.30
CA ILE A 282 -14.24 -17.66 25.26
C ILE A 282 -13.36 -16.43 24.94
N ALA A 283 -12.88 -15.73 25.97
CA ALA A 283 -12.01 -14.57 25.78
C ALA A 283 -10.68 -14.93 25.12
N SER A 284 -10.09 -16.06 25.50
CA SER A 284 -8.87 -16.59 24.89
C SER A 284 -9.09 -16.93 23.42
N PHE A 285 -10.22 -17.53 23.07
CA PHE A 285 -10.53 -17.89 21.69
C PHE A 285 -10.79 -16.66 20.82
N LYS A 286 -11.53 -15.66 21.32
CA LYS A 286 -11.69 -14.36 20.62
C LYS A 286 -10.35 -13.67 20.35
N LYS A 287 -9.44 -13.68 21.32
CA LYS A 287 -8.08 -13.13 21.14
C LYS A 287 -7.29 -13.93 20.10
N LYS A 288 -7.42 -15.26 20.09
CA LYS A 288 -6.77 -16.14 19.12
C LYS A 288 -7.23 -15.82 17.69
N ILE A 289 -8.53 -15.64 17.48
CA ILE A 289 -9.10 -15.20 16.18
C ILE A 289 -8.49 -13.87 15.74
N ALA A 290 -8.54 -12.85 16.61
CA ALA A 290 -8.01 -11.52 16.28
C ALA A 290 -6.49 -11.48 16.05
N SER A 291 -5.73 -12.42 16.61
CA SER A 291 -4.29 -12.50 16.43
C SER A 291 -3.86 -13.26 15.16
N ILE A 292 -4.67 -14.21 14.71
CA ILE A 292 -4.37 -15.07 13.55
C ILE A 292 -4.89 -14.45 12.26
N TYR A 293 -5.96 -13.66 12.36
CA TYR A 293 -6.63 -13.13 11.20
C TYR A 293 -7.04 -11.68 11.38
N ILE A 294 -6.60 -10.84 10.45
CA ILE A 294 -7.02 -9.45 10.32
C ILE A 294 -7.80 -9.36 9.00
N PRO A 295 -9.14 -9.16 9.05
CA PRO A 295 -9.95 -9.11 7.84
C PRO A 295 -9.59 -7.89 6.99
N VAL A 296 -9.57 -8.08 5.68
CA VAL A 296 -9.31 -7.00 4.72
C VAL A 296 -10.53 -6.11 4.53
N ASN A 297 -11.72 -6.71 4.54
CA ASN A 297 -13.00 -6.03 4.49
C ASN A 297 -14.08 -6.85 5.23
N GLN A 298 -15.30 -6.34 5.28
CA GLN A 298 -16.39 -6.98 6.03
C GLN A 298 -16.76 -8.37 5.45
N ASP A 299 -16.83 -8.51 4.13
CA ASP A 299 -17.24 -9.76 3.47
C ASP A 299 -16.20 -10.87 3.63
N ASP A 300 -14.92 -10.51 3.56
CA ASP A 300 -13.77 -11.36 3.84
C ASP A 300 -13.78 -11.86 5.30
N GLY A 301 -14.08 -10.97 6.25
CA GLY A 301 -14.27 -11.34 7.65
C GLY A 301 -15.44 -12.31 7.87
N ILE A 302 -16.57 -12.10 7.17
CA ILE A 302 -17.73 -12.99 7.23
C ILE A 302 -17.39 -14.37 6.65
N LEU A 303 -16.69 -14.42 5.52
CA LEU A 303 -16.28 -15.67 4.87
C LEU A 303 -15.29 -16.47 5.74
N PHE A 304 -14.33 -15.78 6.36
CA PHE A 304 -13.41 -16.40 7.33
C PHE A 304 -14.14 -17.00 8.52
N LEU A 305 -15.06 -16.24 9.14
CA LEU A 305 -15.84 -16.72 10.28
C LEU A 305 -16.76 -17.89 9.91
N LYS A 306 -17.30 -17.91 8.68
CA LYS A 306 -18.09 -19.04 8.17
C LYS A 306 -17.24 -20.31 8.03
N ASN A 307 -16.01 -20.19 7.55
CA ASN A 307 -15.08 -21.34 7.47
C ASN A 307 -14.65 -21.83 8.87
N VAL A 308 -14.43 -20.92 9.82
CA VAL A 308 -14.18 -21.29 11.23
C VAL A 308 -15.37 -22.03 11.81
N HIS A 309 -16.59 -21.54 11.58
CA HIS A 309 -17.83 -22.21 12.00
C HIS A 309 -17.91 -23.63 11.45
N ASP A 310 -17.71 -23.81 10.14
CA ASP A 310 -17.85 -25.12 9.48
C ASP A 310 -16.81 -26.15 9.94
N VAL A 311 -15.59 -25.71 10.28
CA VAL A 311 -14.56 -26.60 10.84
C VAL A 311 -14.84 -26.91 12.31
N LEU A 312 -15.30 -25.94 13.10
CA LEU A 312 -15.70 -26.19 14.49
C LEU A 312 -16.88 -27.17 14.56
N ASP A 313 -17.87 -27.05 13.67
CA ASP A 313 -19.04 -27.94 13.61
C ASP A 313 -18.64 -29.37 13.23
N LYS A 314 -17.69 -29.53 12.31
CA LYS A 314 -17.13 -30.85 11.97
C LYS A 314 -16.46 -31.52 13.18
N ILE A 315 -15.71 -30.79 13.99
CA ILE A 315 -15.01 -31.36 15.15
C ILE A 315 -15.94 -31.54 16.35
N ALA A 316 -16.96 -30.68 16.49
CA ALA A 316 -17.97 -30.80 17.53
C ALA A 316 -18.86 -32.04 17.38
N ASN A 317 -19.03 -32.51 16.13
CA ASN A 317 -19.86 -33.66 15.75
C ASN A 317 -19.05 -34.91 15.34
N GLN A 318 -17.73 -34.89 15.51
CA GLN A 318 -16.83 -36.05 15.40
C GLN A 318 -16.72 -36.77 16.74
#